data_AF-A0A117RU56-F1
#
_entry.id   AF-A0A117RU56-F1
#
_cell.length_a   1.000
_cell.length_b   1.000
_cell.length_c   1.000
_cell.angle_alpha   90.00
_cell.angle_beta   90.00
_cell.angle_gamma   90.00
#
_symmetry.space_group_name_H-M   'P 1'
#
loop_
_entity.id
_entity.type
_entity.pdbx_description
1 polymer ?
#
loop_
_entity_poly.entity_id
_entity_poly.type
_entity_poly.pdbx_seq_one_letter_code
_entity_poly.pdbx_strand_id
1 'polypeptide(L)'
;MDEAEFLRGRVYGADHDDAGPRPDRAYAELVGGPLDGLLLDVTDRADQEPGEVELTTEIGRYGPGGRTLYARRPTDTTRFDWRGDAPGTP
;
A
#
# COMPACT_ATOMS: atom_id res chain seq x y z
N MET A 1 -6.30 8.78 19.64
CA MET A 1 -6.52 7.48 18.99
C MET A 1 -6.06 7.69 17.58
N ASP A 2 -4.78 7.48 17.36
CA ASP A 2 -4.08 7.87 16.15
C ASP A 2 -4.50 6.93 15.01
N GLU A 3 -5.13 7.47 13.97
CA GLU A 3 -5.62 6.71 12.81
C GLU A 3 -4.51 5.87 12.14
N ALA A 4 -3.24 6.28 12.30
CA ALA A 4 -2.06 5.54 11.86
C ALA A 4 -1.86 4.19 12.58
N GLU A 5 -2.18 4.09 13.88
CA GLU A 5 -2.13 2.79 14.58
C GLU A 5 -3.20 1.83 14.07
N PHE A 6 -4.34 2.36 13.62
CA PHE A 6 -5.43 1.54 13.09
C PHE A 6 -5.13 0.96 11.71
N LEU A 7 -4.28 1.60 10.91
CA LEU A 7 -3.92 1.12 9.58
C LEU A 7 -2.87 0.01 9.64
N ARG A 8 -2.11 -0.07 10.73
CA ARG A 8 -1.00 -1.01 10.82
C ARG A 8 -1.46 -2.46 10.81
N GLY A 9 -0.89 -3.25 9.91
CA GLY A 9 -1.22 -4.68 9.77
C GLY A 9 -2.56 -4.95 9.07
N ARG A 10 -3.21 -3.93 8.51
CA ARG A 10 -4.39 -4.10 7.66
C ARG A 10 -4.02 -4.22 6.20
N VAL A 11 -4.76 -5.03 5.46
CA VAL A 11 -4.57 -5.20 4.01
C VAL A 11 -5.22 -4.04 3.27
N TYR A 12 -4.43 -3.37 2.42
CA TYR A 12 -4.91 -2.30 1.56
C TYR A 12 -5.98 -2.83 0.59
N GLY A 13 -7.12 -2.15 0.53
CA GLY A 13 -8.26 -2.51 -0.31
C GLY A 13 -9.14 -3.65 0.24
N ALA A 14 -8.81 -4.20 1.42
CA ALA A 14 -9.68 -5.16 2.10
C ALA A 14 -10.84 -4.44 2.80
N ASP A 15 -11.99 -5.12 2.88
CA ASP A 15 -13.15 -4.64 3.62
C ASP A 15 -12.83 -4.54 5.12
N HIS A 16 -13.44 -3.57 5.81
CA HIS A 16 -13.08 -3.21 7.19
C HIS A 16 -13.28 -4.37 8.17
N ASP A 17 -14.18 -5.31 7.89
CA ASP A 17 -14.49 -6.47 8.73
C ASP A 17 -13.46 -7.62 8.61
N ASP A 18 -12.79 -7.76 7.46
CA ASP A 18 -11.78 -8.82 7.18
C ASP A 18 -10.47 -8.22 6.66
N ALA A 19 -10.08 -7.07 7.22
CA ALA A 19 -8.89 -6.35 6.79
C ALA A 19 -7.56 -7.02 7.22
N GLY A 20 -7.59 -8.24 7.75
CA GLY A 20 -6.39 -8.94 8.23
C GLY A 20 -5.63 -9.68 7.12
N PRO A 21 -4.31 -9.93 7.28
CA PRO A 21 -3.55 -10.74 6.35
C PRO A 21 -3.99 -12.21 6.43
N ARG A 22 -4.12 -12.85 5.26
CA ARG A 22 -4.48 -14.27 5.13
C ARG A 22 -3.22 -15.15 5.08
N PRO A 23 -3.18 -16.30 5.77
CA PRO A 23 -1.99 -17.13 5.85
C PRO A 23 -1.54 -17.76 4.51
N ASP A 24 -2.43 -17.83 3.52
CA ASP A 24 -2.17 -18.40 2.20
C ASP A 24 -1.75 -17.34 1.15
N ARG A 25 -1.54 -16.10 1.60
CA ARG A 25 -1.25 -14.94 0.74
C ARG A 25 0.06 -14.28 1.13
N ALA A 26 0.75 -13.73 0.12
CA ALA A 26 1.95 -12.92 0.29
C ALA A 26 1.56 -11.45 0.40
N TYR A 27 2.06 -10.80 1.44
CA TYR A 27 1.85 -9.38 1.69
C TYR A 27 3.16 -8.63 1.77
N ALA A 28 3.15 -7.39 1.29
CA ALA A 28 4.28 -6.48 1.42
C ALA A 28 3.88 -5.23 2.21
N GLU A 29 4.70 -4.82 3.16
CA GLU A 29 4.45 -3.65 4.00
C GLU A 29 4.74 -2.35 3.22
N LEU A 30 3.80 -1.42 3.26
CA LEU A 30 3.95 -0.06 2.75
C LEU A 30 4.68 0.78 3.80
N VAL A 31 5.83 1.33 3.43
CA VAL A 31 6.70 2.08 4.33
C VAL A 31 6.78 3.54 3.87
N GLY A 32 6.43 4.45 4.79
CA GLY A 32 6.35 5.88 4.57
C GLY A 32 5.09 6.33 3.82
N GLY A 33 4.93 7.64 3.70
CA GLY A 33 3.79 8.25 3.01
C GLY A 33 2.46 8.09 3.77
N PRO A 34 1.33 8.32 3.08
CA PRO A 34 0.00 8.34 3.70
C PRO A 34 -0.56 6.95 4.03
N LEU A 35 0.00 5.87 3.44
CA LEU A 35 -0.44 4.49 3.65
C LEU A 35 0.57 3.68 4.49
N ASP A 36 1.42 4.36 5.26
CA ASP A 36 2.43 3.71 6.11
C ASP A 36 1.81 2.68 7.06
N GLY A 37 2.42 1.49 7.11
CA GLY A 37 2.01 0.38 7.98
C GLY A 37 0.93 -0.54 7.40
N LEU A 38 0.34 -0.21 6.25
CA LEU A 38 -0.59 -1.10 5.55
C LEU A 38 0.15 -2.23 4.84
N LEU A 39 -0.55 -3.33 4.61
CA LEU A 39 -0.10 -4.50 3.89
C LEU A 39 -0.71 -4.52 2.48
N LEU A 40 0.12 -4.57 1.46
CA LEU A 40 -0.29 -4.73 0.08
C LEU A 40 -0.31 -6.22 -0.28
N ASP A 41 -1.44 -6.74 -0.77
CA ASP A 41 -1.50 -8.10 -1.31
C ASP A 41 -0.66 -8.16 -2.59
N VAL A 42 0.42 -8.94 -2.55
CA VAL A 42 1.33 -9.16 -3.67
C VAL A 42 1.28 -10.61 -4.15
N THR A 43 0.38 -11.42 -3.61
CA THR A 43 0.18 -12.83 -3.98
C THR A 43 0.00 -13.03 -5.47
N ASP A 44 -0.81 -12.17 -6.11
CA ASP A 44 -1.15 -12.26 -7.53
C ASP A 44 -0.23 -11.40 -8.42
N ARG A 45 0.66 -10.59 -7.82
CA ARG A 45 1.63 -9.82 -8.59
C ARG A 45 2.78 -10.72 -9.01
N ALA A 46 2.72 -11.17 -10.27
CA ALA A 46 3.85 -11.86 -10.90
C ALA A 46 5.13 -11.00 -10.83
N ASP A 47 6.29 -11.65 -10.69
CA ASP A 47 7.63 -11.01 -10.68
C ASP A 47 7.96 -10.20 -11.95
N GLN A 48 7.06 -10.19 -12.94
CA GLN A 48 7.17 -9.46 -14.20
C GLN A 48 6.56 -8.05 -14.15
N GLU A 49 5.78 -7.73 -13.12
CA GLU A 49 5.23 -6.37 -12.97
C GLU A 49 6.34 -5.38 -12.57
N PRO A 50 6.28 -4.12 -13.01
CA PRO A 50 7.23 -3.11 -12.58
C PRO A 50 7.25 -3.10 -11.04
N GLY A 51 8.43 -3.02 -10.45
CA GLY A 51 8.60 -2.93 -8.99
C GLY A 51 8.04 -1.65 -8.39
N GLU A 52 7.07 -1.00 -9.02
CA GLU A 52 6.39 0.21 -8.59
C GLU A 52 4.87 0.01 -8.69
N VAL A 53 4.15 0.53 -7.72
CA VAL A 53 2.70 0.36 -7.57
C VAL A 53 2.08 1.71 -7.26
N GLU A 54 1.07 2.07 -8.05
CA GLU A 54 0.20 3.21 -7.77
C GLU A 54 -1.01 2.73 -6.95
N LEU A 55 -1.19 3.31 -5.77
CA LEU A 55 -2.31 3.03 -4.90
C LEU A 55 -3.18 4.29 -4.78
N THR A 56 -4.48 4.14 -4.98
CA THR A 56 -5.43 5.25 -4.75
C THR A 56 -5.56 5.50 -3.25
N THR A 57 -5.51 6.75 -2.84
CA THR A 57 -5.67 7.13 -1.43
C THR A 57 -6.43 8.43 -1.32
N GLU A 58 -7.34 8.47 -0.36
CA GLU A 58 -8.10 9.69 -0.03
C GLU A 58 -7.38 10.55 1.01
N ILE A 59 -6.31 10.01 1.62
CA ILE A 59 -5.55 10.61 2.73
C ILE A 59 -4.22 11.22 2.22
N GLY A 60 -3.86 10.98 0.96
CA GLY A 60 -2.63 11.51 0.37
C GLY A 60 -2.66 13.03 0.11
N ARG A 61 -1.54 13.57 -0.36
CA ARG A 61 -1.35 15.02 -0.62
C ARG A 61 -2.46 15.65 -1.49
N TYR A 62 -3.02 14.88 -2.43
CA TYR A 62 -4.04 15.33 -3.36
C TYR A 62 -5.48 15.12 -2.87
N GLY A 63 -5.68 14.55 -1.67
CA GLY A 63 -7.01 14.28 -1.11
C GLY A 63 -7.78 13.20 -1.87
N PRO A 64 -9.13 13.19 -1.82
CA PRO A 64 -9.95 12.14 -2.42
C PRO A 64 -9.71 12.01 -3.93
N GLY A 65 -9.40 10.79 -4.37
CA GLY A 65 -9.03 10.47 -5.75
C GLY A 65 -7.52 10.58 -6.05
N GLY A 66 -6.73 11.07 -5.08
CA GLY A 66 -5.27 11.08 -5.17
C GLY A 66 -4.67 9.68 -5.26
N ARG A 67 -3.44 9.61 -5.76
CA ARG A 67 -2.66 8.38 -5.83
C ARG A 67 -1.36 8.55 -5.08
N THR A 68 -0.80 7.43 -4.66
CA THR A 68 0.50 7.36 -4.02
C THR A 68 1.30 6.25 -4.66
N LEU A 69 2.53 6.59 -5.02
CA LEU A 69 3.49 5.71 -5.67
C LEU A 69 4.37 5.06 -4.63
N TYR A 70 4.51 3.75 -4.72
CA TYR A 70 5.38 2.97 -3.88
C TYR A 70 6.25 2.04 -4.73
N ALA A 71 7.52 1.88 -4.39
CA ALA A 71 8.42 0.99 -5.09
C ALA A 71 8.95 -0.13 -4.20
N ARG A 72 8.93 -1.36 -4.71
CA ARG A 72 9.52 -2.56 -4.12
C ARG A 72 11.00 -2.31 -3.85
N ARG A 73 11.46 -2.61 -2.64
CA ARG A 73 12.89 -2.53 -2.33
C ARG A 73 13.64 -3.60 -3.13
N PRO A 74 14.79 -3.26 -3.72
CA PRO A 74 15.63 -4.24 -4.41
C PRO A 74 16.22 -5.30 -3.45
N THR A 75 16.36 -4.96 -2.17
CA THR A 75 16.85 -5.87 -1.12
C THR A 75 15.75 -6.65 -0.41
N ASP A 76 14.50 -6.17 -0.45
CA ASP A 76 13.38 -6.67 0.36
C ASP A 76 12.08 -6.61 -0.45
N THR A 77 11.69 -7.73 -1.06
CA THR A 77 10.46 -7.79 -1.87
C THR A 77 9.17 -7.69 -1.04
N THR A 78 9.29 -7.84 0.28
CA THR A 78 8.21 -7.71 1.26
C THR A 78 8.00 -6.27 1.72
N ARG A 79 8.74 -5.30 1.18
CA ARG A 79 8.60 -3.88 1.53
C ARG A 79 8.55 -3.00 0.30
N PHE A 80 7.65 -2.03 0.36
CA PHE A 80 7.42 -1.02 -0.65
C PHE A 80 7.66 0.35 -0.03
N ASP A 81 8.67 1.07 -0.52
CA ASP A 81 8.97 2.42 -0.06
C ASP A 81 8.15 3.44 -0.85
N TRP A 82 7.60 4.40 -0.11
CA TRP A 82 6.96 5.54 -0.70
C TRP A 82 7.91 6.35 -1.59
N ARG A 83 7.49 6.62 -2.83
CA ARG A 83 8.23 7.42 -3.82
C ARG A 83 7.66 8.82 -4.02
N GLY A 84 6.36 8.99 -3.79
CA GLY A 84 5.68 10.26 -3.98
C GLY A 84 4.19 10.09 -4.09
N ASP A 85 3.49 11.21 -4.11
CA ASP A 85 2.07 11.28 -4.44
C ASP A 85 1.88 11.73 -5.88
N ALA A 86 0.80 11.27 -6.51
CA ALA A 86 0.41 11.65 -7.86
C ALA A 86 -1.06 12.11 -7.86
N PRO A 87 -1.41 13.13 -8.66
CA PRO A 87 -2.79 13.58 -8.73
C PRO A 87 -3.69 12.48 -9.32
N GLY A 88 -4.92 12.40 -8.82
CA GLY A 88 -5.97 11.64 -9.49
C GLY A 88 -6.18 12.17 -10.90
N THR A 89 -6.33 11.29 -11.89
CA THR A 89 -6.74 11.70 -13.23
C THR A 89 -8.07 12.48 -13.13
N PRO A 90 -8.18 13.65 -13.79
CA PRO A 90 -9.36 14.51 -13.74
C PRO A 90 -10.59 13.88 -14.42
#